data_AF-A0A1G5GTR8-F1
#
_entry.id   AF-A0A1G5GTR8-F1
#
_cell.length_a   1.000
_cell.length_b   1.000
_cell.length_c   1.000
_cell.angle_alpha   90.00
_cell.angle_beta   90.00
_cell.angle_gamma   90.00
#
_symmetry.space_group_name_H-M   'P 1'
#
loop_
_entity.id
_entity.type
_entity.pdbx_description
1 polymer ?
#
loop_
_entity_poly.entity_id
_entity_poly.type
_entity_poly.pdbx_seq_one_letter_code
_entity_poly.pdbx_strand_id
1 'polypeptide(L)'
;MKKLDIKSVIVGVIIGTLGFTTVFAAGGIKSATSGGIKSATYSSSKVYFYGNEILLENPLVTIVNDGSSDGLLYMPMRELLEHMQFKVEWNNEGGSVNLTMNGGNNYKNIEVPLDISENEEDTKALDIMQKTGNWGYVEPYLKYMSIDGIEKVVQIYNSKHINPSEHKKASDYIEASLNISENEVDTKALDIMQKTGNWGYIEPYLKYMSIDGIEKVVQLYNSKHINPSEHKKASDYIKD
;
A
#
# COMPACT_ATOMS: atom_id res chain seq x y z
N MET A 1 -8.16 -9.84 60.07
CA MET A 1 -8.25 -9.76 58.59
C MET A 1 -8.90 -8.43 58.23
N LYS A 2 -8.20 -7.54 57.51
CA LYS A 2 -8.74 -6.26 57.03
C LYS A 2 -9.23 -6.45 55.59
N LYS A 3 -10.48 -6.08 55.32
CA LYS A 3 -11.00 -5.88 53.96
C LYS A 3 -10.78 -4.42 53.60
N LEU A 4 -10.09 -4.15 52.49
CA LEU A 4 -10.10 -2.85 51.84
C LEU A 4 -10.58 -3.08 50.41
N ASP A 5 -11.77 -2.58 50.11
CA ASP A 5 -12.33 -2.51 48.77
C ASP A 5 -11.59 -1.41 47.99
N ILE A 6 -10.99 -1.76 46.85
CA ILE A 6 -10.36 -0.82 45.94
C ILE A 6 -11.32 -0.59 44.78
N LYS A 7 -12.12 0.48 44.90
CA LYS A 7 -12.80 1.12 43.77
C LYS A 7 -11.76 2.00 43.03
N SER A 8 -11.58 1.73 41.74
CA SER A 8 -11.12 2.65 40.68
C SER A 8 -9.93 3.58 41.01
N VAL A 9 -8.72 3.16 40.67
CA VAL A 9 -7.55 4.05 40.59
C VAL A 9 -7.32 4.43 39.13
N ILE A 10 -7.66 5.67 38.78
CA ILE A 10 -7.33 6.30 37.49
C ILE A 10 -5.85 6.70 37.56
N VAL A 11 -5.01 6.07 36.73
CA VAL A 11 -3.58 6.41 36.62
C VAL A 11 -3.41 7.37 35.44
N GLY A 12 -3.36 8.66 35.73
CA GLY A 12 -2.96 9.70 34.78
C GLY A 12 -1.44 9.88 34.80
N VAL A 13 -0.78 9.70 33.66
CA VAL A 13 0.64 10.03 33.48
C VAL A 13 0.73 11.53 33.18
N ILE A 14 1.23 12.32 34.13
CA ILE A 14 1.57 13.74 33.91
C ILE A 14 3.05 13.80 33.51
N ILE A 15 3.33 14.10 32.25
CA ILE A 15 4.69 14.36 31.76
C ILE A 15 4.92 15.86 31.82
N GLY A 16 5.58 16.32 32.88
CA GLY A 16 6.07 17.69 33.01
C GLY A 16 7.40 17.84 32.28
N THR A 17 7.50 18.88 31.46
CA THR A 17 8.70 19.28 30.73
C THR A 17 9.89 19.57 31.65
N LEU A 18 11.08 19.15 31.19
CA LEU A 18 12.42 19.45 31.68
C LEU A 18 12.92 18.62 32.89
N GLY A 19 13.45 17.44 32.53
CA GLY A 19 14.72 16.96 33.07
C GLY A 19 14.71 16.39 34.48
N PHE A 20 14.12 15.21 34.70
CA PHE A 20 14.55 14.30 35.78
C PHE A 20 14.31 12.83 35.39
N THR A 21 15.28 11.98 35.66
CA THR A 21 15.17 10.51 35.64
C THR A 21 14.16 10.07 36.71
N THR A 22 12.98 9.62 36.30
CA THR A 22 11.99 9.07 37.23
C THR A 22 12.38 7.64 37.62
N VAL A 23 12.77 7.48 38.87
CA VAL A 23 12.89 6.18 39.54
C VAL A 23 11.48 5.61 39.70
N PHE A 24 11.18 4.49 39.05
CA PHE A 24 9.95 3.72 39.31
C PHE A 24 10.06 3.09 40.70
N ALA A 25 9.58 3.81 41.71
CA ALA A 25 9.47 3.29 43.06
C ALA A 25 8.35 2.22 43.11
N ALA A 26 8.77 0.97 43.26
CA ALA A 26 8.11 -0.12 43.96
C ALA A 26 6.56 0.00 44.13
N GLY A 27 5.83 -0.41 43.10
CA GLY A 27 4.37 -0.54 43.13
C GLY A 27 3.93 -1.48 42.02
N GLY A 28 4.06 -2.78 42.27
CA GLY A 28 3.95 -3.88 41.30
C GLY A 28 2.89 -3.74 40.22
N ILE A 29 3.34 -3.50 38.99
CA ILE A 29 2.68 -4.00 37.78
C ILE A 29 3.53 -5.20 37.33
N LYS A 30 3.16 -6.40 37.79
CA LYS A 30 3.70 -7.64 37.24
C LYS A 30 3.03 -7.86 35.88
N SER A 31 3.68 -7.40 34.82
CA SER A 31 3.33 -7.77 33.45
C SER A 31 3.60 -9.26 33.24
N ALA A 32 2.73 -9.95 32.51
CA ALA A 32 2.74 -11.41 32.33
C ALA A 32 3.85 -11.95 31.39
N THR A 33 4.77 -11.09 30.95
CA THR A 33 6.04 -11.47 30.32
C THR A 33 7.14 -11.38 31.38
N SER A 34 7.91 -12.44 31.60
CA SER A 34 8.85 -12.59 32.72
C SER A 34 10.08 -11.65 32.71
N GLY A 35 10.05 -10.55 31.98
CA GLY A 35 11.04 -9.48 32.04
C GLY A 35 10.32 -8.14 32.20
N GLY A 36 10.60 -7.41 33.27
CA GLY A 36 10.16 -6.02 33.39
C GLY A 36 10.87 -5.13 32.39
N ILE A 37 10.48 -3.85 32.33
CA ILE A 37 11.22 -2.86 31.56
C ILE A 37 12.35 -2.33 32.45
N LYS A 38 13.60 -2.55 32.03
CA LYS A 38 14.81 -2.05 32.70
C LYS A 38 14.99 -0.56 32.48
N SER A 39 14.79 -0.10 31.25
CA SER A 39 14.89 1.32 30.89
C SER A 39 14.09 1.63 29.63
N ALA A 40 13.56 2.85 29.57
CA ALA A 40 13.00 3.45 28.36
C ALA A 40 13.65 4.81 28.13
N THR A 41 14.25 5.03 26.96
CA THR A 41 14.96 6.26 26.63
C THR A 41 14.57 6.76 25.24
N TYR A 42 14.54 8.07 25.06
CA TYR A 42 14.37 8.65 23.72
C TYR A 42 15.56 8.31 22.83
N SER A 43 15.26 8.01 21.57
CA SER A 43 16.23 7.68 20.55
C SER A 43 16.36 8.83 19.56
N SER A 44 17.59 9.12 19.14
CA SER A 44 17.89 10.05 18.04
C SER A 44 17.79 9.40 16.65
N SER A 45 17.28 8.17 16.59
CA SER A 45 17.06 7.45 15.34
C SER A 45 16.03 8.17 14.47
N LYS A 46 16.25 8.11 13.16
CA LYS A 46 15.41 8.76 12.16
C LYS A 46 14.58 7.72 11.41
N VAL A 47 13.40 8.15 10.96
CA VAL A 47 12.51 7.32 10.14
C VAL A 47 12.52 7.87 8.73
N TYR A 48 12.70 6.98 7.76
CA TYR A 48 12.67 7.33 6.35
C TYR A 48 11.54 6.58 5.65
N PHE A 49 10.78 7.29 4.83
CA PHE A 49 9.76 6.74 3.96
C PHE A 49 10.09 7.15 2.52
N TYR A 50 10.33 6.16 1.67
CA TYR A 50 10.87 6.36 0.31
C TYR A 50 12.12 7.24 0.25
N GLY A 51 13.03 7.08 1.22
CA GLY A 51 14.27 7.84 1.31
C GLY A 51 14.11 9.27 1.83
N ASN A 52 12.88 9.74 2.10
CA ASN A 52 12.62 11.03 2.73
C ASN A 52 12.47 10.84 4.24
N GLU A 53 13.12 11.70 5.02
CA GLU A 53 13.00 11.69 6.48
C GLU A 53 11.58 12.14 6.88
N ILE A 54 10.90 11.34 7.69
CA ILE A 54 9.65 11.73 8.33
C ILE A 54 10.02 12.47 9.62
N LEU A 55 9.67 13.75 9.65
CA LEU A 55 9.77 14.56 10.87
C LEU A 55 8.62 14.18 11.80
N LEU A 56 8.95 13.43 12.84
CA LEU A 56 8.03 13.07 13.91
C LEU A 56 8.10 14.14 15.00
N GLU A 57 6.95 14.52 15.57
CA GLU A 57 6.88 15.43 16.71
C GLU A 57 7.33 14.71 17.98
N ASN A 58 6.97 13.43 18.12
CA ASN A 58 7.45 12.60 19.21
C ASN A 58 8.66 11.75 18.77
N PRO A 59 9.74 11.72 19.58
CA PRO A 59 10.90 10.89 19.27
C PRO A 59 10.58 9.40 19.43
N LEU A 60 11.38 8.57 18.77
CA LEU A 60 11.33 7.12 18.95
C LEU A 60 11.78 6.76 20.38
N VAL A 61 11.31 5.63 20.89
CA VAL A 61 11.63 5.17 22.24
C VAL A 61 12.36 3.84 22.15
N THR A 62 13.55 3.77 22.74
CA THR A 62 14.26 2.50 22.92
C THR A 62 13.87 1.92 24.28
N ILE A 63 13.38 0.68 24.29
CA ILE A 63 13.03 -0.07 25.49
C ILE A 63 14.01 -1.22 25.66
N VAL A 64 14.64 -1.31 26.83
CA VAL A 64 15.47 -2.45 27.23
C VAL A 64 14.73 -3.22 28.30
N ASN A 65 14.54 -4.52 28.09
CA ASN A 65 13.89 -5.41 29.05
C ASN A 65 14.89 -5.93 30.09
N ASP A 66 14.39 -6.32 31.26
CA ASP A 66 15.16 -7.00 32.29
C ASP A 66 15.75 -8.31 31.74
N GLY A 67 17.04 -8.51 31.97
CA GLY A 67 17.78 -9.66 31.44
C GLY A 67 18.20 -9.54 29.97
N SER A 68 17.82 -8.46 29.27
CA SER A 68 18.31 -8.14 27.92
C SER A 68 19.36 -7.03 27.95
N SER A 69 20.37 -7.12 27.09
CA SER A 69 21.24 -6.00 26.73
C SER A 69 20.70 -5.21 25.54
N ASP A 70 19.80 -5.82 24.77
CA ASP A 70 19.40 -5.32 23.46
C ASP A 70 18.17 -4.44 23.60
N GLY A 71 18.28 -3.23 23.06
CA GLY A 71 17.19 -2.26 23.02
C GLY A 71 16.29 -2.48 21.81
N LEU A 72 14.98 -2.54 22.05
CA LEU A 72 13.95 -2.56 21.02
C LEU A 72 13.50 -1.13 20.75
N LEU A 73 13.46 -0.74 19.47
CA LEU A 73 13.06 0.59 19.05
C LEU A 73 11.56 0.60 18.74
N TYR A 74 10.83 1.48 19.44
CA TYR A 74 9.39 1.71 19.26
C TYR A 74 9.17 3.08 18.63
N MET A 75 8.17 3.16 17.77
CA MET A 75 7.83 4.35 17.00
C MET A 75 6.46 4.90 17.41
N PRO A 76 6.24 6.22 17.41
CA PRO A 76 4.91 6.79 17.55
C PRO A 76 4.04 6.44 16.33
N MET A 77 3.36 5.29 16.41
CA MET A 77 2.57 4.76 15.30
C MET A 77 1.45 5.70 14.85
N ARG A 78 0.87 6.49 15.77
CA ARG A 78 -0.17 7.47 15.42
C ARG A 78 0.36 8.48 14.41
N GLU A 79 1.48 9.14 14.71
CA GLU A 79 2.06 10.16 13.84
C GLU A 79 2.49 9.58 12.50
N LEU A 80 3.09 8.37 12.50
CA LEU A 80 3.45 7.69 11.27
C LEU A 80 2.22 7.46 10.38
N LEU A 81 1.13 6.95 10.98
CA LEU A 81 -0.11 6.65 10.25
C LEU A 81 -0.81 7.93 9.80
N GLU A 82 -0.84 8.98 10.62
CA GLU A 82 -1.36 10.30 10.26
C GLU A 82 -0.55 10.93 9.13
N HIS A 83 0.78 10.81 9.15
CA HIS A 83 1.64 11.19 8.04
C HIS A 83 1.27 10.45 6.74
N MET A 84 0.93 9.16 6.86
CA MET A 84 0.39 8.34 5.76
C MET A 84 -1.11 8.59 5.46
N GLN A 85 -1.67 9.70 5.94
CA GLN A 85 -3.06 10.12 5.69
C GLN A 85 -4.14 9.21 6.27
N PHE A 86 -3.82 8.49 7.34
CA PHE A 86 -4.81 7.81 8.16
C PHE A 86 -5.28 8.70 9.30
N LYS A 87 -6.59 8.72 9.55
CA LYS A 87 -7.16 9.10 10.83
C LYS A 87 -6.95 7.96 11.82
N VAL A 88 -6.36 8.27 12.97
CA VAL A 88 -6.09 7.31 14.03
C VAL A 88 -6.94 7.64 15.25
N GLU A 89 -7.95 6.83 15.51
CA GLU A 89 -8.83 6.99 16.68
C GLU A 89 -8.55 5.90 17.70
N TRP A 90 -8.19 6.31 18.91
CA TRP A 90 -7.98 5.37 20.01
C TRP A 90 -9.29 5.10 20.73
N ASN A 91 -9.69 3.83 20.79
CA ASN A 91 -10.83 3.38 21.57
C ASN A 91 -10.35 2.93 22.96
N ASN A 92 -10.57 3.78 23.96
CA ASN A 92 -10.18 3.53 25.35
C ASN A 92 -10.93 2.35 25.99
N GLU A 93 -12.15 2.05 25.55
CA GLU A 93 -12.98 1.01 26.18
C GLU A 93 -12.52 -0.39 25.78
N GLY A 94 -12.04 -0.55 24.53
CA GLY A 94 -11.55 -1.81 23.98
C GLY A 94 -10.03 -1.96 23.92
N GLY A 95 -9.27 -0.90 24.22
CA GLY A 95 -7.82 -0.89 24.02
C GLY A 95 -7.42 -1.10 22.56
N SER A 96 -8.25 -0.61 21.62
CA SER A 96 -8.07 -0.80 20.20
C SER A 96 -7.80 0.51 19.48
N VAL A 97 -7.11 0.41 18.34
CA VAL A 97 -6.87 1.53 17.42
C VAL A 97 -7.79 1.34 16.24
N ASN A 98 -8.64 2.33 15.97
CA ASN A 98 -9.40 2.40 14.73
C ASN A 98 -8.63 3.25 13.71
N LEU A 99 -8.46 2.72 12.51
CA LEU A 99 -7.79 3.38 11.41
C LEU A 99 -8.81 3.62 10.32
N THR A 100 -9.04 4.87 9.99
CA THR A 100 -9.82 5.24 8.80
C THR A 100 -8.94 6.09 7.90
N MET A 101 -9.08 6.01 6.59
CA MET A 101 -8.36 6.96 5.72
C MET A 101 -8.98 8.35 5.95
N ASN A 102 -8.16 9.40 5.97
CA ASN A 102 -8.65 10.79 5.94
C ASN A 102 -9.31 11.06 4.58
N GLY A 103 -10.55 10.59 4.42
CA GLY A 103 -11.37 10.73 3.21
C GLY A 103 -12.56 11.67 3.39
N GLY A 104 -12.60 12.44 4.48
CA GLY A 104 -13.68 13.38 4.76
C GLY A 104 -13.18 14.83 4.81
N ASN A 105 -13.36 15.56 3.70
CA ASN A 105 -13.40 17.02 3.63
C ASN A 105 -12.04 17.75 3.58
N ASN A 106 -11.50 17.93 2.38
CA ASN A 106 -10.80 19.15 1.87
C ASN A 106 -9.82 18.89 0.71
N TYR A 107 -9.92 17.77 0.02
CA TYR A 107 -9.60 17.77 -1.39
C TYR A 107 -10.86 18.24 -2.10
N LYS A 108 -10.76 19.12 -3.09
CA LYS A 108 -11.75 19.08 -4.17
C LYS A 108 -11.60 17.68 -4.76
N ASN A 109 -12.33 16.72 -4.16
CA ASN A 109 -12.67 15.48 -4.79
C ASN A 109 -13.41 15.93 -6.04
N ILE A 110 -12.66 16.09 -7.13
CA ILE A 110 -13.17 15.60 -8.37
C ILE A 110 -13.22 14.09 -8.12
N GLU A 111 -14.31 13.64 -7.48
CA GLU A 111 -14.86 12.34 -7.79
C GLU A 111 -15.14 12.45 -9.28
N VAL A 112 -14.11 12.17 -10.09
CA VAL A 112 -14.31 11.93 -11.50
C VAL A 112 -15.22 10.73 -11.48
N PRO A 113 -16.46 10.83 -11.97
CA PRO A 113 -17.34 9.69 -12.05
C PRO A 113 -16.53 8.56 -12.69
N LEU A 114 -16.46 7.44 -11.97
CA LEU A 114 -16.13 6.15 -12.56
C LEU A 114 -17.33 5.82 -13.47
N ASP A 115 -17.52 6.61 -14.52
CA ASP A 115 -18.19 6.12 -15.71
C ASP A 115 -17.24 5.04 -16.19
N ILE A 116 -17.65 3.83 -15.86
CA ILE A 116 -16.80 2.67 -15.65
C ILE A 116 -16.11 2.43 -16.99
N SER A 117 -14.83 2.77 -17.06
CA SER A 117 -14.02 2.33 -18.18
C SER A 117 -14.16 0.82 -18.22
N GLU A 118 -14.57 0.26 -19.36
CA GLU A 118 -14.69 -1.19 -19.56
C GLU A 118 -13.34 -1.91 -19.37
N ASN A 119 -12.24 -1.17 -19.20
CA ASN A 119 -10.90 -1.67 -19.03
C ASN A 119 -10.56 -1.95 -17.55
N GLU A 120 -10.28 -3.21 -17.22
CA GLU A 120 -9.91 -3.66 -15.87
C GLU A 120 -8.65 -2.94 -15.36
N GLU A 121 -7.69 -2.69 -16.25
CA GLU A 121 -6.44 -1.99 -15.95
C GLU A 121 -6.68 -0.53 -15.57
N ASP A 122 -7.63 0.15 -16.22
CA ASP A 122 -7.99 1.52 -15.84
C ASP A 122 -8.57 1.52 -14.42
N THR A 123 -9.46 0.58 -14.11
CA THR A 123 -10.08 0.49 -12.79
C THR A 123 -9.05 0.24 -11.70
N LYS A 124 -8.12 -0.72 -11.91
CA LYS A 124 -7.04 -1.02 -10.94
C LYS A 124 -6.09 0.17 -10.76
N ALA A 125 -5.66 0.78 -11.86
CA ALA A 125 -4.76 1.93 -11.82
C ALA A 125 -5.40 3.15 -11.14
N LEU A 126 -6.67 3.42 -11.43
CA LEU A 126 -7.44 4.50 -10.80
C LEU A 126 -7.61 4.24 -9.30
N ASP A 127 -7.97 3.03 -8.89
CA ASP A 127 -8.11 2.66 -7.48
C ASP A 127 -6.77 2.81 -6.72
N ILE A 128 -5.67 2.33 -7.30
CA ILE A 128 -4.31 2.49 -6.74
C ILE A 128 -3.94 3.97 -6.63
N MET A 129 -4.19 4.77 -7.67
CA MET A 129 -3.85 6.19 -7.67
C MET A 129 -4.70 6.98 -6.65
N GLN A 130 -6.00 6.68 -6.56
CA GLN A 130 -6.89 7.28 -5.57
C GLN A 130 -6.44 6.95 -4.14
N LYS A 131 -6.07 5.70 -3.87
CA LYS A 131 -5.65 5.24 -2.54
C LYS A 131 -4.28 5.73 -2.14
N THR A 132 -3.31 5.68 -3.05
CA THR A 132 -1.89 5.87 -2.70
C THR A 132 -1.33 7.22 -3.14
N GLY A 133 -1.86 7.80 -4.22
CA GLY A 133 -1.26 8.95 -4.89
C GLY A 133 0.11 8.67 -5.50
N ASN A 134 0.62 7.45 -5.50
CA ASN A 134 1.99 7.14 -5.91
C ASN A 134 2.04 6.68 -7.38
N TRP A 135 2.73 7.45 -8.21
CA TRP A 135 2.89 7.16 -9.65
C TRP A 135 3.58 5.83 -9.93
N GLY A 136 4.61 5.48 -9.15
CA GLY A 136 5.40 4.27 -9.37
C GLY A 136 4.58 2.98 -9.26
N TYR A 137 3.47 3.00 -8.53
CA TYR A 137 2.56 1.85 -8.46
C TYR A 137 1.62 1.74 -9.65
N VAL A 138 1.38 2.83 -10.35
CA VAL A 138 0.49 2.86 -11.51
C VAL A 138 1.27 2.71 -12.82
N GLU A 139 2.55 3.08 -12.83
CA GLU A 139 3.43 3.00 -13.99
C GLU A 139 3.40 1.65 -14.74
N PRO A 140 3.36 0.47 -14.06
CA PRO A 140 3.27 -0.83 -14.75
C PRO A 140 1.96 -1.04 -15.53
N TYR A 141 0.89 -0.36 -15.14
CA TYR A 141 -0.45 -0.47 -15.72
C TYR A 141 -0.64 0.45 -16.92
N LEU A 142 0.06 1.59 -16.97
CA LEU A 142 -0.13 2.66 -17.97
C LEU A 142 -0.17 2.14 -19.41
N LYS A 143 0.65 1.14 -19.73
CA LYS A 143 0.74 0.57 -21.07
C LYS A 143 -0.47 -0.26 -21.52
N TYR A 144 -1.34 -0.64 -20.59
CA TYR A 144 -2.56 -1.40 -20.85
C TYR A 144 -3.80 -0.55 -20.63
N MET A 145 -3.61 0.68 -20.18
CA MET A 145 -4.70 1.60 -19.90
C MET A 145 -5.22 2.24 -21.19
N SER A 146 -6.48 2.62 -21.17
CA SER A 146 -7.03 3.50 -22.21
C SER A 146 -6.43 4.90 -22.06
N ILE A 147 -6.51 5.68 -23.15
CA ILE A 147 -6.12 7.09 -23.14
C ILE A 147 -6.85 7.83 -22.01
N ASP A 148 -8.18 7.66 -21.93
CA ASP A 148 -9.02 8.28 -20.89
C ASP A 148 -8.60 7.84 -19.48
N GLY A 149 -8.22 6.56 -19.30
CA GLY A 149 -7.71 6.03 -18.05
C GLY A 149 -6.42 6.72 -17.62
N ILE A 150 -5.45 6.85 -18.55
CA ILE A 150 -4.17 7.54 -18.30
C ILE A 150 -4.42 9.00 -17.93
N GLU A 151 -5.29 9.69 -18.67
CA GLU A 151 -5.65 11.08 -18.38
C GLU A 151 -6.24 11.23 -16.97
N LYS A 152 -7.18 10.36 -16.59
CA LYS A 152 -7.79 10.39 -15.25
C LYS A 152 -6.76 10.10 -14.15
N VAL A 153 -5.86 9.14 -14.32
CA VAL A 153 -4.79 8.86 -13.35
C VAL A 153 -3.85 10.06 -13.20
N VAL A 154 -3.45 10.70 -14.30
CA VAL A 154 -2.63 11.93 -14.25
C VAL A 154 -3.35 13.05 -13.53
N GLN A 155 -4.64 13.26 -13.81
CA GLN A 155 -5.44 14.28 -13.13
C GLN A 155 -5.48 14.02 -11.61
N ILE A 156 -5.74 12.78 -11.19
CA ILE A 156 -5.76 12.42 -9.77
C ILE A 156 -4.39 12.63 -9.14
N TYR A 157 -3.31 12.18 -9.79
CA TYR A 157 -1.95 12.39 -9.30
C TYR A 157 -1.62 13.87 -9.12
N ASN A 158 -1.85 14.69 -10.14
CA ASN A 158 -1.56 16.13 -10.10
C ASN A 158 -2.43 16.86 -9.06
N SER A 159 -3.66 16.39 -8.83
CA SER A 159 -4.53 16.96 -7.78
C SER A 159 -3.99 16.71 -6.36
N LYS A 160 -3.21 15.64 -6.17
CA LYS A 160 -2.61 15.25 -4.89
C LYS A 160 -1.23 15.89 -4.64
N HIS A 161 -0.58 16.44 -5.67
CA HIS A 161 0.74 17.05 -5.58
C HIS A 161 0.65 18.55 -5.79
N ILE A 162 0.93 19.34 -4.76
CA ILE A 162 0.86 20.81 -4.82
C ILE A 162 1.97 21.39 -5.71
N ASN A 163 3.14 20.74 -5.75
CA ASN A 163 4.29 21.23 -6.47
C ASN A 163 4.17 20.96 -7.99
N PRO A 164 4.08 22.00 -8.85
CA PRO A 164 3.93 21.81 -10.28
C PRO A 164 5.11 21.11 -10.95
N SER A 165 6.31 21.13 -10.37
CA SER A 165 7.46 20.41 -10.93
C SER A 165 7.33 18.89 -10.82
N GLU A 166 6.45 18.40 -9.95
CA GLU A 166 6.17 16.97 -9.79
C GLU A 166 5.03 16.51 -10.71
N HIS A 167 4.28 17.45 -11.30
CA HIS A 167 3.13 17.14 -12.14
C HIS A 167 3.52 16.31 -13.35
N LYS A 168 2.65 15.36 -13.67
CA LYS A 168 2.75 14.50 -14.84
C LYS A 168 1.91 15.06 -15.98
N LYS A 169 2.30 14.75 -17.22
CA LYS A 169 1.51 15.04 -18.41
C LYS A 169 1.05 13.73 -19.01
N ALA A 170 -0.25 13.61 -19.29
CA ALA A 170 -0.81 12.39 -19.86
C ALA A 170 -0.18 12.04 -21.21
N SER A 171 0.15 13.05 -22.03
CA SER A 171 0.82 12.87 -23.33
C SER A 171 2.07 12.00 -23.25
N ASP A 172 2.87 12.16 -22.19
CA ASP A 172 4.15 11.48 -22.02
C ASP A 172 3.97 9.96 -21.86
N TYR A 173 2.78 9.53 -21.43
CA TYR A 173 2.43 8.13 -21.17
C TYR A 173 1.48 7.56 -22.21
N ILE A 174 0.65 8.40 -22.84
CA ILE A 174 -0.20 8.03 -23.97
C ILE A 174 0.67 7.60 -25.14
N GLU A 175 1.71 8.36 -25.48
CA GLU A 175 2.64 8.00 -26.56
C GLU A 175 3.36 6.67 -26.28
N ALA A 176 3.73 6.40 -25.03
CA ALA A 176 4.30 5.12 -24.63
C ALA A 176 3.30 3.96 -24.71
N SER A 177 2.02 4.20 -24.40
CA SER A 177 0.95 3.20 -24.49
C SER A 177 0.54 2.89 -25.94
N LEU A 178 0.64 3.88 -26.84
CA LEU A 178 0.26 3.75 -28.25
C LEU A 178 1.33 3.09 -29.12
N ASN A 179 2.59 3.03 -28.65
CA ASN A 179 3.72 2.48 -29.40
C ASN A 179 4.01 0.99 -29.14
N ILE A 180 3.15 0.30 -28.39
CA ILE A 180 3.30 -1.15 -28.22
C ILE A 180 2.83 -1.84 -29.50
N SER A 181 3.79 -2.30 -30.29
CA SER A 181 3.51 -3.17 -31.42
C SER A 181 2.87 -4.48 -30.93
N GLU A 182 1.95 -5.04 -31.71
CA GLU A 182 1.35 -6.37 -31.43
C GLU A 182 2.44 -7.42 -31.14
N ASN A 183 3.57 -7.35 -31.83
CA ASN A 183 4.74 -8.22 -31.61
C ASN A 183 5.29 -8.17 -30.18
N GLU A 184 5.27 -7.01 -29.53
CA GLU A 184 5.75 -6.85 -28.16
C GLU A 184 4.74 -7.45 -27.16
N VAL A 185 3.45 -7.29 -27.42
CA VAL A 185 2.38 -7.95 -26.65
C VAL A 185 2.51 -9.46 -26.77
N ASP A 186 2.66 -9.95 -27.99
CA ASP A 186 2.81 -11.39 -28.30
C ASP A 186 3.99 -12.00 -27.57
N THR A 187 5.15 -11.33 -27.66
CA THR A 187 6.39 -11.79 -27.00
C THR A 187 6.21 -11.87 -25.49
N LYS A 188 5.56 -10.87 -24.90
CA LYS A 188 5.35 -10.81 -23.46
C LYS A 188 4.32 -11.85 -22.98
N ALA A 189 3.21 -12.01 -23.68
CA ALA A 189 2.21 -13.03 -23.36
C ALA A 189 2.81 -14.44 -23.47
N LEU A 190 3.63 -14.68 -24.50
CA LEU A 190 4.35 -15.95 -24.66
C LEU A 190 5.30 -16.21 -23.47
N ASP A 191 6.09 -15.21 -23.06
CA ASP A 191 6.99 -15.31 -21.90
C ASP A 191 6.24 -15.60 -20.59
N ILE A 192 5.12 -14.92 -20.34
CA ILE A 192 4.27 -15.17 -19.16
C ILE A 192 3.72 -16.60 -19.19
N MET A 193 3.21 -17.06 -20.33
CA MET A 193 2.68 -18.42 -20.48
C MET A 193 3.80 -19.47 -20.32
N GLN A 194 4.98 -19.20 -20.84
CA GLN A 194 6.15 -20.06 -20.71
C GLN A 194 6.63 -20.17 -19.26
N LYS A 195 6.58 -19.08 -18.48
CA LYS A 195 6.96 -19.08 -17.07
C LYS A 195 5.90 -19.67 -16.14
N THR A 196 4.64 -19.30 -16.34
CA THR A 196 3.58 -19.57 -15.34
C THR A 196 2.67 -20.73 -15.75
N GLY A 197 2.43 -20.92 -17.05
CA GLY A 197 1.39 -21.82 -17.55
C GLY A 197 -0.04 -21.36 -17.22
N ASN A 198 -0.25 -20.18 -16.62
CA ASN A 198 -1.57 -19.78 -16.14
C ASN A 198 -2.28 -18.86 -17.15
N TRP A 199 -3.43 -19.32 -17.64
CA TRP A 199 -4.24 -18.59 -18.62
C TRP A 199 -4.79 -17.26 -18.11
N GLY A 200 -5.12 -17.16 -16.81
CA GLY A 200 -5.69 -15.95 -16.23
C GLY A 200 -4.75 -14.74 -16.28
N TYR A 201 -3.43 -14.95 -16.39
CA TYR A 201 -2.48 -13.86 -16.61
C TYR A 201 -2.36 -13.45 -18.08
N ILE A 202 -2.81 -14.28 -19.01
CA ILE A 202 -2.79 -14.00 -20.45
C ILE A 202 -4.07 -13.34 -20.90
N GLU A 203 -5.21 -13.70 -20.31
CA GLU A 203 -6.53 -13.23 -20.73
C GLU A 203 -6.62 -11.71 -20.99
N PRO A 204 -6.03 -10.83 -20.17
CA PRO A 204 -6.07 -9.37 -20.43
C PRO A 204 -5.27 -8.93 -21.67
N TYR A 205 -4.27 -9.72 -22.09
CA TYR A 205 -3.40 -9.43 -23.23
C TYR A 205 -4.05 -9.77 -24.57
N LEU A 206 -4.99 -10.72 -24.59
CA LEU A 206 -5.52 -11.32 -25.83
C LEU A 206 -6.10 -10.29 -26.80
N LYS A 207 -6.75 -9.23 -26.30
CA LYS A 207 -7.33 -8.15 -27.13
C LYS A 207 -6.29 -7.28 -27.86
N TYR A 208 -5.02 -7.39 -27.50
CA TYR A 208 -3.90 -6.62 -28.06
C TYR A 208 -2.88 -7.48 -28.79
N MET A 209 -3.09 -8.81 -28.81
CA MET A 209 -2.20 -9.76 -29.45
C MET A 209 -2.54 -9.92 -30.93
N SER A 210 -1.55 -10.23 -31.73
CA SER A 210 -1.80 -10.67 -33.10
C SER A 210 -2.47 -12.05 -33.10
N ILE A 211 -3.12 -12.40 -34.20
CA ILE A 211 -3.70 -13.74 -34.39
C ILE A 211 -2.64 -14.84 -34.18
N ASP A 212 -1.44 -14.64 -34.75
CA ASP A 212 -0.30 -15.56 -34.60
C ASP A 212 0.18 -15.65 -33.14
N GLY A 213 0.18 -14.53 -32.42
CA GLY A 213 0.46 -14.49 -30.99
C GLY A 213 -0.53 -15.32 -30.18
N ILE A 214 -1.83 -15.13 -30.40
CA ILE A 214 -2.90 -15.87 -29.72
C ILE A 214 -2.76 -17.37 -29.98
N GLU A 215 -2.54 -17.77 -31.24
CA GLU A 215 -2.34 -19.17 -31.61
C GLU A 215 -1.15 -19.79 -30.88
N LYS A 216 -0.02 -19.11 -30.83
CA LYS A 216 1.19 -19.59 -30.13
C LYS A 216 0.97 -19.76 -28.64
N VAL A 217 0.28 -18.82 -27.98
CA VAL A 217 0.02 -18.90 -26.54
C VAL A 217 -0.99 -20.00 -26.22
N VAL A 218 -2.03 -20.19 -27.04
CA VAL A 218 -2.98 -21.32 -26.91
C VAL A 218 -2.27 -22.66 -27.07
N GLN A 219 -1.45 -22.81 -28.11
CA GLN A 219 -0.68 -24.03 -28.35
C GLN A 219 0.23 -24.34 -27.15
N LEU A 220 0.94 -23.32 -26.64
CA LEU A 220 1.82 -23.48 -25.48
C LEU A 220 1.04 -23.87 -24.22
N TYR A 221 -0.11 -23.24 -23.96
CA TYR A 221 -0.98 -23.58 -22.83
C TYR A 221 -1.45 -25.05 -22.91
N ASN A 222 -2.00 -25.47 -24.06
CA ASN A 222 -2.48 -26.83 -24.27
C ASN A 222 -1.35 -27.88 -24.19
N SER A 223 -0.12 -27.51 -24.58
CA SER A 223 1.04 -28.40 -24.44
C SER A 223 1.43 -28.66 -22.98
N LYS A 224 1.11 -27.72 -22.09
CA LYS A 224 1.38 -27.79 -20.64
C LYS A 224 0.26 -28.45 -19.84
N HIS A 225 -0.94 -28.55 -20.40
CA HIS A 225 -2.12 -29.10 -19.71
C HIS A 225 -2.51 -30.42 -20.36
N ILE A 226 -2.33 -31.52 -19.64
CA ILE A 226 -2.56 -32.88 -20.14
C ILE A 226 -4.06 -33.15 -20.35
N ASN A 227 -4.93 -32.48 -19.58
CA ASN A 227 -6.37 -32.71 -19.62
C ASN A 227 -7.03 -32.00 -20.82
N PRO A 228 -7.57 -32.72 -21.81
CA PRO A 228 -8.18 -32.11 -22.99
C PRO A 228 -9.40 -31.25 -22.68
N SER A 229 -10.08 -31.46 -21.55
CA SER A 229 -11.24 -30.63 -21.17
C SER A 229 -10.85 -29.21 -20.76
N GLU A 230 -9.57 -28.97 -20.46
CA GLU A 230 -9.04 -27.65 -20.10
C GLU A 230 -8.47 -26.91 -21.32
N HIS A 231 -8.35 -27.58 -22.47
CA HIS A 231 -7.75 -27.01 -23.66
C HIS A 231 -8.53 -25.80 -24.16
N LYS A 232 -7.78 -24.80 -24.60
CA LYS A 232 -8.31 -23.56 -25.20
C LYS A 232 -8.26 -23.64 -26.72
N LYS A 233 -9.12 -22.88 -27.40
CA LYS A 233 -9.08 -22.70 -28.86
C LYS A 233 -8.80 -21.24 -29.19
N ALA A 234 -7.87 -21.00 -30.12
CA ALA A 234 -7.53 -19.63 -30.54
C ALA A 234 -8.74 -18.89 -31.12
N SER A 235 -9.62 -19.61 -31.82
CA SER A 235 -10.88 -19.07 -32.37
C SER A 235 -11.80 -18.44 -31.32
N ASP A 236 -11.69 -18.84 -30.06
CA ASP A 236 -12.53 -18.29 -28.98
C ASP A 236 -12.09 -16.87 -28.59
N TYR A 237 -10.92 -16.41 -29.06
CA TYR A 237 -10.28 -15.15 -28.65
C TYR A 237 -9.93 -14.23 -29.81
N ILE A 238 -10.01 -14.72 -31.05
CA ILE A 238 -9.86 -13.91 -32.27
C ILE A 238 -11.21 -13.24 -32.55
N LYS A 239 -11.26 -11.91 -32.56
CA LYS A 239 -12.45 -11.18 -32.98
C LYS A 239 -12.50 -11.12 -34.50
N ASP A 240 -13.68 -11.39 -35.08
CA ASP A 240 -13.99 -11.17 -36.50
C ASP A 240 -13.91 -9.69 -36.90
#